data_AF-A0A6B2E2Q5-F1
#
_entry.id   AF-A0A6B2E2Q5-F1
#
_cell.length_a   1.000
_cell.length_b   1.000
_cell.length_c   1.000
_cell.angle_alpha   90.00
_cell.angle_beta   90.00
_cell.angle_gamma   90.00
#
_symmetry.space_group_name_H-M   'P 1'
#
loop_
_entity.id
_entity.type
_entity.pdbx_description
1 polymer ?
#
loop_
_entity_poly.entity_id
_entity_poly.type
_entity_poly.pdbx_seq_one_letter_code
_entity_poly.pdbx_strand_id
1 'polypeptide(L)'
;MPGPDTRVVEIRVAGLVGTSGETLLDAVSTVDVAGDGLGRVIRPADRLRRPAPGPVLPALGRTIPRTLEGYLWHGMTSGGAAKATWALLFPFSLANVAFWMLPPIPPDRRLPRVLGAVCRGLLRVGALLLTMLLMGQLAAIALDLFAAQCLAPGSGCLPV
;
A
#
# COMPACT_ATOMS: atom_id res chain seq x y z
N MET A 1 -36.84 9.10 13.65
CA MET A 1 -36.12 9.56 14.85
C MET A 1 -35.42 8.36 15.47
N PRO A 2 -34.13 8.45 15.84
CA PRO A 2 -33.40 7.34 16.49
C PRO A 2 -34.09 6.92 17.80
N GLY A 3 -34.36 5.62 17.96
CA GLY A 3 -35.09 5.06 19.09
C GLY A 3 -34.34 5.09 20.43
N PRO A 4 -34.94 4.59 21.52
CA PRO A 4 -34.31 4.52 22.85
C PRO A 4 -32.97 3.76 22.85
N ASP A 5 -32.81 2.73 22.03
CA ASP A 5 -31.59 1.89 21.98
C ASP A 5 -30.54 2.34 20.96
N THR A 6 -30.57 3.62 20.58
CA THR A 6 -29.64 4.12 19.58
C THR A 6 -28.22 4.11 20.14
N ARG A 7 -27.31 3.40 19.46
CA ARG A 7 -25.88 3.39 19.75
C ARG A 7 -25.15 4.02 18.59
N VAL A 8 -24.17 4.87 18.89
CA VAL A 8 -23.34 5.51 17.88
C VAL A 8 -21.96 4.90 17.91
N VAL A 9 -21.44 4.57 16.74
CA VAL A 9 -20.03 4.21 16.55
C VAL A 9 -19.39 5.33 15.73
N GLU A 10 -18.39 5.98 16.31
CA GLU A 10 -17.55 6.96 15.62
C GLU A 10 -16.25 6.27 15.21
N ILE A 11 -16.00 6.19 13.91
CA ILE A 11 -14.77 5.63 13.36
C ILE A 11 -13.90 6.79 12.86
N ARG A 12 -12.71 6.94 13.45
CA ARG A 12 -11.70 7.90 13.00
C ARG A 12 -10.65 7.17 12.18
N VAL A 13 -10.39 7.64 10.98
CA VAL A 13 -9.41 7.03 10.07
C VAL A 13 -8.20 7.95 9.99
N ALA A 14 -7.00 7.40 10.21
CA ALA A 14 -5.77 8.17 10.05
C ALA A 14 -5.62 8.65 8.59
N GLY A 15 -5.40 9.94 8.36
CA GLY A 15 -5.25 10.50 7.00
C GLY A 15 -3.83 10.39 6.43
N LEU A 16 -2.81 10.41 7.28
CA LEU A 16 -1.40 10.35 6.89
C LEU A 16 -0.64 9.31 7.73
N VAL A 17 0.53 8.91 7.22
CA VAL A 17 1.49 8.11 7.98
C VAL A 17 2.01 8.91 9.17
N GLY A 18 2.14 8.27 10.34
CA GLY A 18 2.75 8.85 11.53
C GLY A 18 1.77 9.30 12.63
N THR A 19 0.46 9.30 12.38
CA THR A 19 -0.53 9.53 13.43
C THR A 19 -0.60 8.34 14.37
N SER A 20 -0.28 8.53 15.65
CA SER A 20 -0.47 7.50 16.67
C SER A 20 -1.95 7.34 17.03
N GLY A 21 -2.29 6.21 17.65
CA GLY A 21 -3.66 5.96 18.08
C GLY A 21 -4.18 6.97 19.08
N GLU A 22 -3.31 7.39 20.00
CA GLU A 22 -3.57 8.38 21.06
C GLU A 22 -3.97 9.71 20.45
N THR A 23 -3.21 10.18 19.45
CA THR A 23 -3.50 11.43 18.75
C THR A 23 -4.77 11.31 17.91
N LEU A 24 -5.00 10.18 17.24
CA LEU A 24 -6.19 9.96 16.41
C LEU A 24 -7.48 9.98 17.26
N LEU A 25 -7.43 9.35 18.43
CA LEU A 25 -8.59 9.20 19.31
C LEU A 25 -8.69 10.29 20.38
N ASP A 26 -7.70 11.19 20.47
CA ASP A 26 -7.57 12.16 21.55
C ASP A 26 -7.67 11.49 22.93
N ALA A 27 -6.88 10.43 23.11
CA ALA A 27 -6.90 9.56 24.27
C ALA A 27 -5.50 9.40 24.88
N VAL A 28 -5.41 9.24 26.20
CA VAL A 28 -4.14 9.04 26.92
C VAL A 28 -3.45 7.74 26.50
N SER A 29 -4.23 6.70 26.22
CA SER A 29 -3.72 5.40 25.77
C SER A 29 -4.75 4.70 24.90
N THR A 30 -4.27 3.85 23.99
CA THR A 30 -5.11 3.03 23.12
C THR A 30 -4.79 1.54 23.21
N VAL A 31 -5.76 0.71 22.84
CA VAL A 31 -5.61 -0.75 22.76
C VAL A 31 -6.15 -1.26 21.43
N ASP A 32 -5.45 -2.21 20.82
CA ASP A 32 -5.92 -2.92 19.63
C ASP A 32 -7.07 -3.85 20.00
N VAL A 33 -8.20 -3.71 19.31
CA VAL A 33 -9.40 -4.53 19.52
C VAL A 33 -9.66 -5.49 18.37
N ALA A 34 -9.13 -5.19 17.18
CA ALA A 34 -9.19 -6.04 16.00
C ALA A 34 -8.08 -5.68 15.01
N GLY A 35 -7.91 -6.53 13.99
CA GLY A 35 -6.93 -6.34 12.92
C GLY A 35 -5.67 -7.17 13.10
N ASP A 36 -4.63 -6.79 12.36
CA ASP A 36 -3.32 -7.44 12.33
C ASP A 36 -2.20 -6.40 12.45
N GLY A 37 -0.94 -6.82 12.28
CA GLY A 37 0.20 -5.90 12.34
C GLY A 37 0.20 -4.78 11.29
N LEU A 38 -0.62 -4.89 10.23
CA LEU A 38 -0.67 -3.96 9.09
C LEU A 38 -1.86 -3.00 9.15
N GLY A 39 -3.03 -3.50 9.55
CA GLY A 39 -4.25 -2.73 9.75
C GLY A 39 -4.82 -2.99 11.14
N ARG A 40 -4.88 -1.96 11.99
CA ARG A 40 -5.34 -2.10 13.37
C ARG A 40 -6.59 -1.28 13.62
N VAL A 41 -7.54 -1.89 14.31
CA VAL A 41 -8.68 -1.18 14.90
C VAL A 41 -8.37 -0.99 16.38
N ILE A 42 -8.35 0.26 16.82
CA ILE A 42 -8.01 0.67 18.17
C ILE A 42 -9.19 1.29 18.89
N ARG A 43 -9.21 1.19 20.21
CA ARG A 43 -10.11 1.94 21.10
C ARG A 43 -9.33 2.65 22.21
N PRO A 44 -9.89 3.67 22.86
CA PRO A 44 -9.31 4.23 24.08
C PRO A 44 -9.14 3.12 25.12
N ALA A 45 -8.05 3.17 25.88
CA ALA A 45 -7.72 2.17 26.89
C ALA A 45 -7.71 2.77 28.30
N ASP A 46 -8.14 1.98 29.28
CA ASP A 46 -7.94 2.29 30.70
C ASP A 46 -6.51 1.98 31.17
N ARG A 47 -6.22 2.23 32.45
CA ARG A 47 -4.91 1.93 33.05
C ARG A 47 -4.51 0.44 33.01
N LEU A 48 -5.47 -0.46 32.82
CA LEU A 48 -5.27 -1.90 32.71
C LEU A 48 -5.24 -2.39 31.25
N ARG A 49 -5.13 -1.47 30.28
CA ARG A 49 -5.20 -1.73 28.84
C ARG A 49 -6.48 -2.43 28.38
N ARG A 50 -7.60 -2.18 29.06
CA ARG A 50 -8.91 -2.67 28.64
C ARG A 50 -9.61 -1.61 27.79
N PRO A 51 -10.44 -2.00 26.81
CA PRO A 51 -11.23 -1.04 26.05
C PRO A 51 -12.12 -0.21 26.98
N ALA A 52 -11.86 1.09 27.03
CA ALA A 52 -12.65 2.04 27.80
C ALA A 52 -13.82 2.57 26.96
N PRO A 53 -14.98 2.86 27.57
CA PRO A 53 -16.08 3.54 26.88
C PRO A 53 -15.61 4.91 26.36
N GLY A 54 -16.04 5.26 25.15
CA GLY A 54 -15.81 6.59 24.62
C GLY A 54 -16.62 7.67 25.35
N PRO A 55 -16.24 8.96 25.23
CA PRO A 55 -17.06 10.07 25.69
C PRO A 55 -18.48 9.98 25.14
N VAL A 56 -19.48 10.22 25.99
CA VAL A 56 -20.88 10.24 25.57
C VAL A 56 -21.17 11.40 24.62
N LEU A 57 -22.07 11.19 23.66
CA LEU A 57 -22.49 12.24 22.74
C LEU A 57 -23.77 12.91 23.26
N PRO A 58 -23.75 14.24 23.48
CA PRO A 58 -24.97 15.00 23.66
C PRO A 58 -25.65 15.16 22.30
N ALA A 59 -26.78 14.49 22.10
CA ALA A 59 -27.54 14.57 20.86
C ALA A 59 -29.03 14.44 21.13
N LEU A 60 -29.84 15.26 20.45
CA LEU A 60 -31.30 15.22 20.54
C LEU A 60 -31.82 15.37 21.99
N GLY A 61 -31.17 16.22 22.79
CA GLY A 61 -31.57 16.47 24.19
C GLY A 61 -31.29 15.32 25.16
N ARG A 62 -30.52 14.31 24.76
CA ARG A 62 -30.14 13.17 25.61
C ARG A 62 -28.68 12.77 25.42
N THR A 63 -28.19 11.97 26.37
CA THR A 63 -26.86 11.37 26.34
C THR A 63 -26.92 10.03 25.62
N ILE A 64 -26.25 9.91 24.47
CA ILE A 64 -26.22 8.69 23.67
C ILE A 64 -24.88 7.97 23.85
N PRO A 65 -24.85 6.65 24.11
CA PRO A 65 -23.59 5.92 24.21
C PRO A 65 -22.85 5.95 22.87
N ARG A 66 -21.59 6.40 22.91
CA ARG A 66 -20.68 6.42 21.76
C ARG A 66 -19.55 5.42 21.96
N THR A 67 -19.36 4.55 20.97
CA THR A 67 -18.13 3.77 20.83
C THR A 67 -17.19 4.53 19.91
N LEU A 68 -16.01 4.91 20.41
CA LEU A 68 -14.99 5.58 19.61
C LEU A 68 -13.95 4.56 19.17
N GLU A 69 -13.75 4.43 17.87
CA GLU A 69 -12.79 3.51 17.26
C GLU A 69 -11.87 4.24 16.30
N GLY A 70 -10.61 3.82 16.25
CA GLY A 70 -9.63 4.32 15.32
C GLY A 70 -9.23 3.24 14.35
N TYR A 71 -9.12 3.56 13.06
CA TYR A 71 -8.57 2.66 12.06
C TYR A 71 -7.19 3.17 11.60
N LEU A 72 -6.16 2.41 11.98
CA LEU A 72 -4.77 2.64 11.62
C LEU A 72 -4.40 1.71 10.47
N TRP A 73 -4.29 2.27 9.26
CA TRP A 73 -3.94 1.54 8.04
C TRP A 73 -2.52 1.82 7.56
N HIS A 74 -1.76 2.63 8.30
CA HIS A 74 -0.41 3.03 7.91
C HIS A 74 0.55 1.84 7.74
N GLY A 75 0.32 0.69 8.38
CA GLY A 75 1.08 -0.54 8.17
C GLY A 75 0.89 -1.12 6.76
N MET A 76 -0.28 -0.91 6.17
CA MET A 76 -0.56 -1.25 4.77
C MET A 76 0.23 -0.38 3.79
N THR A 77 0.82 0.75 4.21
CA THR A 77 1.64 1.63 3.36
C THR A 77 3.11 1.76 3.79
N SER A 78 3.46 1.50 5.05
CA SER A 78 4.85 1.49 5.51
C SER A 78 5.64 0.29 4.97
N GLY A 79 6.76 0.56 4.31
CA GLY A 79 7.54 -0.32 3.42
C GLY A 79 7.97 -1.68 3.99
N GLY A 80 7.71 -2.76 3.24
CA GLY A 80 8.41 -4.04 3.34
C GLY A 80 8.96 -4.45 1.97
N ALA A 81 9.70 -5.57 1.87
CA ALA A 81 10.30 -6.02 0.60
C ALA A 81 9.28 -6.08 -0.56
N ALA A 82 8.05 -6.52 -0.28
CA ALA A 82 6.96 -6.55 -1.27
C ALA A 82 6.56 -5.17 -1.82
N LYS A 83 6.72 -4.08 -1.05
CA LYS A 83 6.46 -2.71 -1.53
C LYS A 83 7.62 -2.15 -2.34
N ALA A 84 8.86 -2.55 -2.04
CA ALA A 84 10.01 -2.25 -2.90
C ALA A 84 9.86 -2.90 -4.29
N THR A 85 9.27 -4.11 -4.35
CA THR A 85 8.91 -4.75 -5.63
C THR A 85 7.96 -3.89 -6.46
N TRP A 86 7.00 -3.20 -5.84
CA TRP A 86 6.13 -2.26 -6.57
C TRP A 86 6.88 -1.07 -7.15
N ALA A 87 7.87 -0.51 -6.44
CA ALA A 87 8.72 0.54 -6.98
C ALA A 87 9.55 0.04 -8.18
N LEU A 88 10.03 -1.20 -8.13
CA LEU A 88 10.74 -1.83 -9.25
C LEU A 88 9.82 -2.07 -10.47
N LEU A 89 8.56 -2.45 -10.23
CA LEU A 89 7.57 -2.69 -11.28
C LEU A 89 6.91 -1.40 -11.80
N PHE A 90 7.10 -0.27 -11.10
CA PHE A 90 6.54 1.03 -11.46
C PHE A 90 6.76 1.42 -12.92
N PRO A 91 7.99 1.38 -13.50
CA PRO A 91 8.19 1.74 -14.90
C PRO A 91 7.42 0.84 -15.88
N PHE A 92 7.21 -0.44 -15.56
CA PHE A 92 6.39 -1.35 -16.39
C PHE A 92 4.92 -1.01 -16.32
N SER A 93 4.42 -0.65 -15.14
CA SER A 93 3.04 -0.19 -14.96
C SER A 93 2.77 1.09 -15.76
N LEU A 94 3.73 2.02 -15.78
CA LEU A 94 3.63 3.27 -16.53
C LEU A 94 3.61 3.02 -18.04
N ALA A 95 4.44 2.10 -18.54
CA ALA A 95 4.42 1.70 -19.95
C ALA A 95 3.06 1.08 -20.35
N ASN A 96 2.46 0.25 -19.48
CA ASN A 96 1.13 -0.31 -19.71
C ASN A 96 0.05 0.78 -19.73
N VAL A 97 0.01 1.66 -18.72
CA VAL A 97 -0.95 2.77 -18.65
C VAL A 97 -0.82 3.69 -19.86
N ALA A 98 0.40 4.09 -20.22
CA ALA A 98 0.66 4.94 -21.37
C ALA A 98 0.12 4.33 -22.67
N PHE A 99 0.27 3.02 -22.87
CA PHE A 99 -0.26 2.33 -24.05
C PHE A 99 -1.79 2.45 -24.16
N TRP A 100 -2.51 2.34 -23.03
CA TRP A 100 -3.97 2.46 -22.99
C TRP A 100 -4.48 3.90 -23.02
N MET A 101 -3.66 4.88 -22.64
CA MET A 101 -3.99 6.30 -22.73
C MET A 101 -3.94 6.87 -24.15
N LEU A 102 -3.38 6.13 -25.12
CA LEU A 102 -3.31 6.59 -26.50
C LEU A 102 -4.72 6.71 -27.11
N PRO A 103 -5.04 7.84 -27.77
CA PRO A 103 -6.36 8.05 -28.37
C PRO A 103 -6.65 7.01 -29.49
N PRO A 104 -7.94 6.71 -29.73
CA PRO A 104 -8.34 5.87 -30.85
C PRO A 104 -7.96 6.55 -32.18
N ILE A 105 -7.44 5.77 -33.12
CA ILE A 105 -6.99 6.28 -34.43
C ILE A 105 -8.22 6.39 -35.36
N PRO A 106 -8.55 7.57 -35.90
CA PRO A 106 -9.59 7.70 -36.93
C PRO A 106 -9.16 7.00 -38.23
N PRO A 107 -10.07 6.28 -38.92
CA PRO A 107 -9.73 5.52 -40.13
C PRO A 107 -9.30 6.41 -41.30
N ASP A 108 -9.80 7.65 -41.38
CA ASP A 108 -9.71 8.50 -42.57
C ASP A 108 -8.51 9.45 -42.60
N ARG A 109 -7.70 9.50 -41.53
CA ARG A 109 -6.56 10.43 -41.43
C ARG A 109 -5.23 9.69 -41.34
N ARG A 110 -4.38 9.84 -42.36
CA ARG A 110 -3.05 9.18 -42.45
C ARG A 110 -2.09 9.62 -41.34
N LEU A 111 -1.99 10.93 -41.06
CA LEU A 111 -1.02 11.45 -40.09
C LEU A 111 -1.28 10.97 -38.64
N PRO A 112 -2.50 11.06 -38.07
CA PRO A 112 -2.81 10.48 -36.76
C PRO A 112 -2.61 8.96 -36.69
N ARG A 113 -2.84 8.24 -37.79
CA ARG A 113 -2.59 6.80 -37.87
C ARG A 113 -1.10 6.48 -37.75
N VAL A 114 -0.25 7.18 -38.48
CA VAL A 114 1.22 6.98 -38.41
C VAL A 114 1.74 7.35 -37.03
N LEU A 115 1.37 8.52 -36.50
CA LEU A 115 1.79 8.95 -35.16
C LEU A 115 1.36 7.95 -34.08
N GLY A 116 0.10 7.50 -34.11
CA GLY A 116 -0.39 6.50 -33.16
C GLY A 116 0.28 5.14 -33.30
N ALA A 117 0.70 4.74 -34.51
CA ALA A 117 1.47 3.52 -34.72
C ALA A 117 2.91 3.66 -34.17
N VAL A 118 3.56 4.80 -34.44
CA VAL A 118 4.91 5.10 -33.93
C VAL A 118 4.91 5.14 -32.41
N CYS A 119 3.99 5.86 -31.77
CA CYS A 119 3.90 5.93 -30.31
C CYS A 119 3.68 4.54 -29.67
N ARG A 120 2.80 3.71 -30.24
CA ARG A 120 2.63 2.31 -29.79
C ARG A 120 3.90 1.48 -29.97
N GLY A 121 4.60 1.66 -31.10
CA GLY A 121 5.88 1.00 -31.37
C GLY A 121 6.95 1.39 -30.35
N LEU A 122 7.11 2.68 -30.07
CA LEU A 122 8.05 3.20 -29.08
C LEU A 122 7.75 2.68 -27.68
N LEU A 123 6.48 2.63 -27.27
CA LEU A 123 6.08 2.06 -25.98
C LEU A 123 6.42 0.57 -25.88
N ARG A 124 6.23 -0.21 -26.96
CA ARG A 124 6.62 -1.63 -27.00
C ARG A 124 8.13 -1.80 -26.91
N VAL A 125 8.90 -1.02 -27.67
CA VAL A 125 10.37 -1.05 -27.60
C VAL A 125 10.85 -0.65 -26.20
N GLY A 126 10.28 0.40 -25.60
CA GLY A 126 10.59 0.82 -24.23
C GLY A 126 10.31 -0.28 -23.21
N ALA A 127 9.15 -0.96 -23.30
CA ALA A 127 8.82 -2.09 -22.42
C ALA A 127 9.78 -3.27 -22.59
N LEU A 128 10.19 -3.59 -23.84
CA LEU A 128 11.20 -4.62 -24.11
C LEU A 128 12.56 -4.27 -23.50
N LEU A 129 13.02 -3.03 -23.66
CA LEU A 129 14.29 -2.56 -23.09
C LEU A 129 14.25 -2.60 -21.55
N LEU A 130 13.16 -2.18 -20.93
CA LEU A 130 12.97 -2.29 -19.48
C LEU A 130 13.05 -3.74 -19.00
N THR A 131 12.43 -4.67 -19.74
CA THR A 131 12.46 -6.11 -19.43
C THR A 131 13.87 -6.68 -19.54
N MET A 132 14.59 -6.34 -20.61
CA MET A 132 15.97 -6.76 -20.80
C MET A 132 16.89 -6.21 -19.72
N LEU A 133 16.72 -4.94 -19.34
CA LEU A 133 17.48 -4.32 -18.25
C LEU A 133 17.22 -5.03 -16.91
N LEU A 134 15.95 -5.28 -16.59
CA LEU A 134 15.57 -5.98 -15.36
C LEU A 134 16.18 -7.38 -15.30
N MET A 135 16.05 -8.17 -16.38
CA MET A 135 16.60 -9.52 -16.44
C MET A 135 18.14 -9.52 -16.43
N GLY A 136 18.77 -8.58 -17.12
CA GLY A 136 20.23 -8.42 -17.10
C GLY A 136 20.74 -8.14 -15.68
N GLN A 137 20.07 -7.25 -14.94
CA GLN A 137 20.46 -6.96 -13.56
C GLN A 137 20.21 -8.14 -12.61
N LEU A 138 19.10 -8.86 -12.78
CA LEU A 138 18.83 -10.07 -12.01
C LEU A 138 19.88 -11.16 -12.26
N ALA A 139 20.28 -11.35 -13.52
CA ALA A 139 21.34 -12.29 -13.89
C ALA A 139 22.69 -11.89 -13.30
N ALA A 140 23.06 -10.61 -13.34
CA ALA A 140 24.28 -10.11 -12.71
C ALA A 140 24.29 -10.38 -11.20
N ILE A 141 23.20 -10.03 -10.49
CA ILE A 141 23.09 -10.29 -9.05
C ILE A 141 23.16 -11.79 -8.74
N ALA A 142 22.48 -12.63 -9.52
CA ALA A 142 22.54 -14.08 -9.35
C ALA A 142 23.95 -14.63 -9.55
N LEU A 143 24.67 -14.14 -10.56
CA LEU A 143 26.05 -14.52 -10.83
C LEU A 143 27.00 -14.06 -9.72
N ASP A 144 26.83 -12.83 -9.21
CA ASP A 144 27.61 -12.28 -8.10
C ASP A 144 27.40 -13.10 -6.82
N LEU A 145 26.14 -13.46 -6.52
CA LEU A 145 25.81 -14.32 -5.39
C LEU A 145 26.40 -15.72 -5.57
N PHE A 146 26.29 -16.30 -6.77
CA PHE A 146 26.87 -17.60 -7.07
C PHE A 146 28.40 -17.57 -6.89
N ALA A 147 29.07 -16.55 -7.40
CA ALA A 147 30.52 -16.39 -7.27
C ALA A 147 30.94 -16.18 -5.80
N ALA A 148 30.25 -15.31 -5.07
CA ALA A 148 30.57 -15.03 -3.67
C ALA A 148 30.33 -16.24 -2.76
N GLN A 149 29.30 -17.06 -3.03
CA GLN A 149 28.95 -18.18 -2.17
C GLN A 149 29.63 -19.49 -2.60
N CYS A 150 29.84 -19.72 -3.90
CA CYS A 150 30.31 -21.01 -4.42
C CYS A 150 31.74 -20.99 -4.94
N LEU A 151 32.31 -19.83 -5.25
CA LEU A 151 33.68 -19.69 -5.78
C LEU A 151 34.62 -19.00 -4.78
N ALA A 152 34.16 -18.72 -3.56
CA ALA A 152 35.00 -18.16 -2.51
C ALA A 152 35.95 -19.22 -1.91
N PRO A 153 37.20 -18.86 -1.57
CA PRO A 153 38.14 -19.80 -0.96
C PRO A 153 37.58 -20.41 0.34
N GLY A 154 37.40 -21.73 0.36
CA GLY A 154 36.91 -22.46 1.53
C GLY A 154 35.39 -22.67 1.61
N SER A 155 34.60 -22.27 0.60
CA SER A 155 33.17 -22.60 0.54
C SER A 155 32.90 -23.90 -0.23
N GLY A 156 32.15 -24.82 0.39
CA GLY A 156 31.75 -26.11 -0.20
C GLY A 156 30.33 -26.02 -0.74
N CYS A 157 30.15 -25.47 -1.94
CA CYS A 157 28.84 -25.37 -2.58
C CYS A 157 28.79 -26.17 -3.88
N LEU A 158 28.87 -27.50 -3.72
CA LEU A 158 28.29 -28.57 -4.55
C LEU A 158 28.93 -29.88 -4.06
N PRO A 159 28.19 -30.81 -3.45
CA PRO A 159 28.67 -32.19 -3.36
C PRO A 159 28.61 -32.75 -4.78
N VAL A 160 29.78 -32.97 -5.39
CA VAL A 160 29.88 -33.80 -6.60
C VAL A 160 29.79 -35.26 -6.18
#